data_AF-A0AB36KIM9-F1
#
_entry.id   AF-A0AB36KIM9-F1
#
_cell.length_a   1.000
_cell.length_b   1.000
_cell.length_c   1.000
_cell.angle_alpha   90.00
_cell.angle_beta   90.00
_cell.angle_gamma   90.00
#
_symmetry.space_group_name_H-M   'P 1'
#
loop_
_entity.id
_entity.type
_entity.pdbx_description
1 polymer ?
#
loop_
_entity_poly.entity_id
_entity_poly.type
_entity_poly.pdbx_seq_one_letter_code
_entity_poly.pdbx_strand_id
1 'polypeptide(L)'
;MECSGSEKPPIDIEVTFSKYGHGLYWIDTISNVDSITILSAKINRGDCANNDGFPYFKINKTLRFGDSYQFYLLPFRCQHIKEVSIETDKGTWDFGIGRR
;
A
#
# COMPACT_ATOMS: atom_id res chain seq x y z
N MET A 1 -16.47 -29.82 -1.34
CA MET A 1 -16.00 -28.87 -2.36
C MET A 1 -15.91 -27.54 -1.66
N GLU A 2 -14.79 -27.32 -0.97
CA GLU A 2 -14.54 -26.08 -0.25
C GLU A 2 -14.07 -25.08 -1.30
N CYS A 3 -14.94 -24.17 -1.69
CA CYS A 3 -14.51 -22.98 -2.38
C CYS A 3 -13.57 -22.27 -1.41
N SER A 4 -12.26 -22.30 -1.68
CA SER A 4 -11.28 -21.42 -1.06
C SER A 4 -11.72 -19.99 -1.41
N GLY A 5 -12.61 -19.43 -0.60
CA GLY A 5 -13.04 -18.06 -0.71
C GLY A 5 -11.79 -17.23 -0.58
N SER A 6 -11.29 -16.72 -1.71
CA SER A 6 -10.30 -15.65 -1.67
C SER A 6 -11.03 -14.50 -0.99
N GLU A 7 -10.86 -14.37 0.33
CA GLU A 7 -11.44 -13.26 1.10
C GLU A 7 -11.01 -11.98 0.39
N LYS A 8 -12.00 -11.21 -0.05
CA LYS A 8 -11.72 -9.92 -0.66
C LYS A 8 -10.96 -9.10 0.40
N PRO A 9 -9.81 -8.51 0.06
CA PRO A 9 -9.07 -7.70 1.02
C PRO A 9 -9.98 -6.58 1.57
N PRO A 10 -9.91 -6.27 2.88
CA PRO A 10 -10.70 -5.22 3.51
C PRO A 10 -10.23 -3.80 3.12
N ILE A 11 -9.24 -3.70 2.23
CA ILE A 11 -8.67 -2.48 1.69
C ILE A 11 -8.46 -2.64 0.18
N ASP A 12 -8.51 -1.54 -0.54
CA ASP A 12 -8.02 -1.42 -1.91
C ASP A 12 -6.80 -0.49 -1.92
N ILE A 13 -5.99 -0.60 -2.97
CA ILE A 13 -4.88 0.33 -3.20
C ILE A 13 -4.94 0.96 -4.58
N GLU A 14 -4.53 2.22 -4.66
CA GLU A 14 -4.31 2.92 -5.92
C GLU A 14 -2.88 3.44 -5.95
N VAL A 15 -2.17 3.21 -7.05
CA VAL A 15 -0.79 3.67 -7.22
C VAL A 15 -0.72 4.60 -8.42
N THR A 16 -0.37 5.86 -8.17
CA THR A 16 -0.28 6.91 -9.20
C THR A 16 1.14 7.44 -9.30
N PHE A 17 1.69 7.46 -10.51
CA PHE A 17 2.97 8.10 -10.78
C PHE A 17 2.74 9.54 -11.28
N SER A 18 3.12 10.53 -10.47
CA SER A 18 3.00 11.95 -10.84
C SER A 18 4.32 12.49 -11.37
N LYS A 19 4.39 12.69 -12.69
CA LYS A 19 5.51 13.41 -13.33
C LYS A 19 5.55 14.90 -12.94
N TYR A 20 4.40 15.51 -12.66
CA TYR A 20 4.29 16.95 -12.39
C TYR A 20 4.63 17.34 -10.95
N GLY A 21 4.60 16.39 -10.01
CA GLY A 21 5.03 16.57 -8.62
C GLY A 21 6.37 15.88 -8.33
N HIS A 22 7.43 16.23 -9.06
CA HIS A 22 8.80 15.71 -8.87
C HIS A 22 9.02 14.21 -9.15
N GLY A 23 8.15 13.55 -9.93
CA GLY A 23 8.31 12.13 -10.26
C GLY A 23 8.00 11.20 -9.08
N LEU A 24 7.14 11.62 -8.16
CA LEU A 24 6.74 10.83 -6.99
C LEU A 24 5.78 9.71 -7.37
N TYR A 25 5.91 8.58 -6.67
CA TYR A 25 4.87 7.58 -6.57
C TYR A 25 3.96 7.93 -5.40
N TRP A 26 2.67 8.05 -5.66
CA TRP A 26 1.62 8.20 -4.67
C TRP A 26 0.92 6.86 -4.52
N ILE A 27 0.72 6.43 -3.28
CA ILE A 27 0.07 5.18 -2.93
C ILE A 27 -1.07 5.54 -1.98
N ASP A 28 -2.28 5.29 -2.42
CA ASP A 28 -3.50 5.50 -1.67
C ASP A 28 -4.00 4.14 -1.17
N THR A 29 -4.22 4.01 0.14
CA THR A 29 -4.85 2.83 0.76
C THR A 29 -6.25 3.20 1.19
N ILE A 30 -7.26 2.57 0.59
CA ILE A 30 -8.68 2.89 0.79
C ILE A 30 -9.32 1.77 1.59
N SER A 31 -10.06 2.10 2.66
CA SER A 31 -10.73 1.10 3.47
C SER A 31 -12.10 0.72 2.90
N ASN A 32 -12.37 -0.57 2.79
CA ASN A 32 -13.66 -1.15 2.40
C ASN A 32 -14.48 -1.64 3.60
N VAL A 33 -14.03 -1.36 4.83
CA VAL A 33 -14.66 -1.83 6.07
C VAL A 33 -14.81 -0.70 7.08
N ASP A 34 -15.73 -0.85 8.04
CA ASP A 34 -16.06 0.19 9.03
C ASP A 34 -14.87 0.66 9.87
N SER A 35 -13.93 -0.23 10.14
CA SER A 35 -12.70 0.08 10.88
C SER A 35 -11.60 -0.90 10.49
N ILE A 36 -10.44 -0.35 10.15
CA ILE A 36 -9.21 -1.10 9.93
C ILE A 36 -8.02 -0.23 10.32
N THR A 37 -7.03 -0.81 10.98
CA THR A 37 -5.79 -0.12 11.32
C THR A 37 -4.68 -0.54 10.38
N ILE A 38 -4.18 0.39 9.58
CA ILE A 38 -2.99 0.22 8.75
C ILE A 38 -1.76 0.42 9.65
N LEU A 39 -1.01 -0.65 9.87
CA LEU A 39 0.17 -0.66 10.72
C LEU A 39 1.40 -0.22 9.93
N SER A 40 1.67 -0.92 8.83
CA SER A 40 2.82 -0.65 7.99
C SER A 40 2.55 -0.95 6.52
N ALA A 41 3.40 -0.43 5.64
CA ALA A 41 3.49 -0.85 4.26
C ALA A 41 4.91 -1.27 3.91
N LYS A 42 5.03 -2.17 2.95
CA LYS A 42 6.29 -2.66 2.40
C LYS A 42 6.16 -2.72 0.88
N ILE A 43 7.14 -2.17 0.17
CA ILE A 43 7.09 -2.04 -1.28
C ILE A 43 8.13 -2.97 -1.89
N ASN A 44 7.75 -3.77 -2.90
CA ASN A 44 8.63 -4.76 -3.55
C ASN A 44 9.35 -5.67 -2.53
N ARG A 45 8.64 -6.32 -1.60
CA ARG A 45 9.20 -7.11 -0.49
C ARG A 45 10.24 -6.38 0.37
N GLY A 46 10.27 -5.05 0.33
CA GLY A 46 11.21 -4.21 1.08
C GLY A 46 12.46 -3.82 0.29
N ASP A 47 12.49 -4.09 -1.01
CA ASP A 47 13.54 -3.58 -1.92
C ASP A 47 13.49 -2.06 -2.06
N CYS A 48 12.31 -1.46 -1.85
CA CYS A 48 12.09 -0.04 -1.94
C CYS A 48 12.06 0.60 -0.54
N ALA A 49 12.94 1.58 -0.34
CA ALA A 49 13.07 2.27 0.94
C ALA A 49 12.12 3.47 1.06
N ASN A 50 11.71 3.77 2.28
CA ASN A 50 10.99 4.99 2.62
C ASN A 50 11.91 6.22 2.58
N ASN A 51 11.35 7.40 2.86
CA ASN A 51 12.11 8.66 2.81
C ASN A 51 13.30 8.66 3.79
N ASP A 52 13.17 7.96 4.92
CA ASP A 52 14.19 7.79 5.95
C ASP A 52 15.21 6.66 5.65
N GLY A 53 15.04 5.92 4.55
CA GLY A 53 15.93 4.83 4.14
C GLY A 53 15.59 3.45 4.72
N PHE A 54 14.44 3.28 5.37
CA PHE A 54 14.00 1.98 5.90
C PHE A 54 13.09 1.23 4.93
N PRO A 55 13.10 -0.12 4.93
CA PRO A 55 12.27 -0.93 4.03
C PRO A 55 10.79 -0.99 4.44
N TYR A 56 10.42 -0.38 5.56
CA TYR A 56 9.06 -0.37 6.13
C TYR A 56 8.55 1.06 6.25
N PHE A 57 7.32 1.28 5.79
CA PHE A 57 6.58 2.52 5.96
C PHE A 57 5.72 2.37 7.19
N LYS A 58 6.15 2.94 8.33
CA LYS A 58 5.36 2.91 9.56
C LYS A 58 4.22 3.93 9.45
N ILE A 59 2.98 3.46 9.53
CA ILE A 59 1.78 4.29 9.29
C ILE A 59 0.99 4.46 10.59
N ASN A 60 0.55 3.35 11.21
CA ASN A 60 -0.29 3.33 12.41
C ASN A 60 -1.50 4.28 12.32
N LYS A 61 -2.36 4.07 11.32
CA LYS A 61 -3.58 4.86 11.10
C LYS A 61 -4.81 3.96 11.03
N THR A 62 -5.86 4.34 11.76
CA THR A 62 -7.17 3.70 11.65
C THR A 62 -8.02 4.44 10.63
N LEU A 63 -8.57 3.70 9.67
CA LEU A 63 -9.44 4.18 8.61
C LEU A 63 -10.85 3.62 8.80
N ARG A 64 -11.87 4.43 8.51
CA ARG A 64 -13.27 4.00 8.43
C ARG A 64 -13.65 3.65 6.99
N PHE A 65 -14.85 3.13 6.79
CA PHE A 65 -15.34 2.79 5.46
C PHE A 65 -15.27 4.01 4.52
N GLY A 66 -14.58 3.86 3.39
CA GLY A 66 -14.38 4.92 2.40
C GLY A 66 -13.27 5.92 2.73
N ASP A 67 -12.68 5.88 3.94
CA ASP A 67 -11.51 6.70 4.26
C ASP A 67 -10.28 6.16 3.51
N SER A 68 -9.39 7.07 3.13
CA SER A 68 -8.11 6.73 2.53
C SER A 68 -6.93 7.29 3.31
N TYR A 69 -5.81 6.58 3.26
CA TYR A 69 -4.51 7.10 3.69
C TYR A 69 -3.56 7.12 2.50
N GLN A 70 -3.07 8.31 2.19
CA GLN A 70 -2.11 8.52 1.12
C GLN A 70 -0.70 8.69 1.68
N PHE A 71 0.26 8.02 1.05
CA PHE A 71 1.68 8.26 1.27
C PHE A 71 2.43 8.30 -0.06
N TYR A 72 3.60 8.94 -0.05
CA TYR A 72 4.42 9.08 -1.25
C TYR A 72 5.79 8.46 -1.06
N LEU A 73 6.40 8.13 -2.20
CA LEU A 73 7.74 7.58 -2.28
C LEU A 73 8.53 8.28 -3.38
N LEU A 74 9.78 8.62 -3.06
CA LEU A 74 10.69 9.29 -3.97
C LEU A 74 11.23 8.32 -5.03
N PRO A 75 11.25 8.69 -6.33
CA PRO A 75 11.63 7.78 -7.41
C PRO A 75 13.07 7.26 -7.32
N PHE A 76 13.97 8.02 -6.67
CA PHE A 76 15.34 7.56 -6.45
C PHE A 76 15.46 6.50 -5.34
N ARG A 77 14.43 6.34 -4.49
CA ARG A 77 14.34 5.28 -3.47
C ARG A 77 13.66 4.01 -3.99
N CYS A 78 12.91 4.12 -5.08
CA CYS A 78 12.27 2.99 -5.77
C CYS A 78 12.04 3.37 -7.22
N GLN A 79 12.78 2.74 -8.14
CA GLN A 79 12.62 3.04 -9.56
C GLN A 79 11.27 2.59 -10.11
N HIS A 80 10.80 1.42 -9.66
CA HIS A 80 9.57 0.80 -10.15
C HIS A 80 8.84 0.10 -9.01
N ILE A 81 7.57 0.44 -8.79
CA ILE A 81 6.69 -0.29 -7.89
C ILE A 81 6.07 -1.45 -8.67
N LYS A 82 6.30 -2.68 -8.19
CA LYS A 82 5.75 -3.92 -8.75
C LYS A 82 4.70 -4.52 -7.85
N GLU A 83 4.88 -4.38 -6.54
CA GLU A 83 3.98 -4.87 -5.52
C GLU A 83 4.00 -3.94 -4.30
N VAL A 84 2.88 -3.93 -3.59
CA VAL A 84 2.68 -3.21 -2.34
C VAL A 84 2.06 -4.19 -1.35
N SER A 85 2.74 -4.42 -0.24
CA SER A 85 2.24 -5.20 0.89
C SER A 85 1.77 -4.24 1.96
N ILE A 86 0.53 -4.36 2.41
CA ILE A 86 -0.03 -3.56 3.50
C ILE A 86 -0.30 -4.46 4.70
N GLU A 87 0.34 -4.14 5.82
CA GLU A 87 0.10 -4.79 7.10
C GLU A 87 -0.99 -4.05 7.86
N THR A 88 -2.02 -4.78 8.27
CA THR A 88 -3.16 -4.28 9.04
C THR A 88 -3.37 -5.07 10.31
N ASP A 89 -4.20 -4.55 11.21
CA ASP A 89 -4.68 -5.29 12.40
C ASP A 89 -5.46 -6.58 12.06
N LYS A 90 -5.94 -6.71 10.82
CA LYS A 90 -6.69 -7.87 10.32
C LYS A 90 -5.85 -8.84 9.47
N GLY A 91 -4.56 -8.55 9.27
CA GLY A 91 -3.67 -9.36 8.45
C GLY A 91 -2.84 -8.55 7.47
N THR A 92 -2.02 -9.23 6.68
CA THR A 92 -1.19 -8.62 5.62
C THR A 92 -1.79 -8.94 4.26
N TRP A 93 -1.85 -7.92 3.39
CA TRP A 93 -2.43 -8.02 2.06
C TRP A 93 -1.41 -7.57 1.01
N ASP A 94 -1.14 -8.44 0.04
CA ASP A 94 -0.19 -8.19 -1.03
C ASP A 94 -0.93 -7.83 -2.33
N PHE A 95 -0.55 -6.70 -2.92
CA PHE A 95 -1.16 -6.17 -4.13
C PHE A 95 -0.11 -6.06 -5.22
N GLY A 96 -0.30 -6.80 -6.32
CA GLY A 96 0.52 -6.67 -7.51
C GLY A 96 0.09 -5.49 -8.37
N ILE A 97 1.01 -4.58 -8.68
CA ILE A 97 0.82 -3.43 -9.59
C ILE A 97 1.16 -3.84 -11.03
N GLY A 98 1.06 -5.14 -11.35
CA GLY A 98 1.44 -5.72 -12.63
C GLY A 98 0.94 -4.87 -13.80
N ARG A 99 1.85 -4.54 -14.73
CA ARG A 99 1.55 -3.70 -15.91
C ARG A 99 0.31 -4.26 -16.61
N ARG A 100 -0.78 -3.49 -16.60
CA ARG A 100 -1.85 -3.66 -17.59
C ARG A 100 -1.36 -3.16 -18.94
#